data_AF-A0A1F6GSK8-F1
#
_entry.id   AF-A0A1F6GSK8-F1
#
_cell.length_a   1.000
_cell.length_b   1.000
_cell.length_c   1.000
_cell.angle_alpha   90.00
_cell.angle_beta   90.00
_cell.angle_gamma   90.00
#
_symmetry.space_group_name_H-M   'P 1'
#
loop_
_entity.id
_entity.type
_entity.pdbx_description
1 polymer ?
#
loop_
_entity_poly.entity_id
_entity_poly.type
_entity_poly.pdbx_seq_one_letter_code
_entity_poly.pdbx_strand_id
1 'polypeptide(L)'
;MGTLLASLPAQIQSHIKTIAPSTGMPDTEESYEKLALGWQKKLELFNQQIEAGGMVEAEGLAQEDARGCVALTYSGSLLLIGPLEGGKRKCAYNSIGLRKDVPESVVKEGSSLAGDLSLDRPVAFENGPVKSTSAIFKVAVVEQPLSLVEEEQKISEVTVILTQGFVDVNQALLLTGPKA
;
A
#
# COMPACT_ATOMS: atom_id res chain seq x y z
N MET A 1 3.13 28.09 -11.48
CA MET A 1 2.47 27.43 -10.34
C MET A 1 2.72 25.93 -10.52
N GLY A 2 3.38 25.27 -9.57
CA GLY A 2 3.64 23.82 -9.68
C GLY A 2 2.33 23.07 -9.51
N THR A 3 2.12 22.03 -10.32
CA THR A 3 0.94 21.17 -10.20
C THR A 3 1.14 20.15 -9.07
N LEU A 4 0.07 19.49 -8.60
CA LEU A 4 0.20 18.50 -7.53
C LEU A 4 1.07 17.32 -8.00
N LEU A 5 0.87 16.85 -9.23
CA LEU A 5 1.70 15.80 -9.82
C LEU A 5 3.19 16.14 -9.75
N ALA A 6 3.57 17.37 -10.09
CA ALA A 6 4.97 17.80 -10.09
C ALA A 6 5.61 17.83 -8.70
N SER A 7 4.81 17.88 -7.62
CA SER A 7 5.29 17.83 -6.24
C SER A 7 5.54 16.41 -5.72
N LEU A 8 4.97 15.39 -6.39
CA LEU A 8 5.14 14.00 -5.99
C LEU A 8 6.51 13.44 -6.41
N PRO A 9 7.08 12.47 -5.69
CA PRO A 9 8.24 11.70 -6.14
C PRO A 9 8.13 11.21 -7.59
N ALA A 10 9.24 11.24 -8.33
CA ALA A 10 9.30 10.93 -9.76
C ALA A 10 8.73 9.54 -10.10
N GLN A 11 8.94 8.55 -9.22
CA GLN A 11 8.41 7.20 -9.35
C GLN A 11 6.87 7.18 -9.33
N ILE A 12 6.24 8.02 -8.50
CA ILE A 12 4.78 8.15 -8.43
C ILE A 12 4.27 8.86 -9.67
N GLN A 13 4.94 9.93 -10.11
CA GLN A 13 4.58 10.63 -11.35
C GLN A 13 4.59 9.66 -12.54
N SER A 14 5.65 8.86 -12.67
CA SER A 14 5.77 7.84 -13.71
C SER A 14 4.69 6.77 -13.59
N HIS A 15 4.38 6.33 -12.36
CA HIS A 15 3.33 5.35 -12.13
C HIS A 15 1.95 5.88 -12.56
N ILE A 16 1.59 7.10 -12.15
CA ILE A 16 0.33 7.76 -12.52
C ILE A 16 0.15 7.82 -14.04
N LYS A 17 1.17 8.28 -14.77
CA LYS A 17 1.15 8.35 -16.23
C LYS A 17 0.99 6.97 -16.88
N THR A 18 1.56 5.93 -16.26
CA THR A 18 1.46 4.55 -16.75
C THR A 18 0.07 3.96 -16.53
N ILE A 19 -0.60 4.28 -15.41
CA ILE A 19 -1.91 3.71 -15.09
C ILE A 19 -3.08 4.49 -15.68
N ALA A 20 -2.90 5.78 -16.01
CA ALA A 20 -3.98 6.63 -16.52
C ALA A 20 -4.76 6.01 -17.70
N PRO A 21 -4.14 5.36 -18.69
CA PRO A 21 -4.89 4.70 -19.77
C PRO A 21 -5.80 3.55 -19.28
N SER A 22 -5.44 2.89 -18.18
CA SER A 22 -6.18 1.76 -17.62
C SER A 22 -7.37 2.17 -16.74
N THR A 23 -7.51 3.45 -16.40
CA THR A 23 -8.59 3.96 -15.54
C THR A 23 -9.87 4.31 -16.30
N GLY A 24 -9.80 4.37 -17.63
CA GLY A 24 -10.88 4.86 -18.49
C GLY A 24 -10.99 6.39 -18.53
N MET A 25 -10.05 7.12 -17.91
CA MET A 25 -10.00 8.58 -17.98
C MET A 25 -9.31 9.06 -19.27
N PRO A 26 -9.63 10.27 -19.76
CA PRO A 26 -8.91 10.88 -20.89
C PRO A 26 -7.43 11.08 -20.59
N ASP A 27 -6.58 10.95 -21.59
CA ASP A 27 -5.14 11.18 -21.47
C ASP A 27 -4.83 12.69 -21.47
N THR A 28 -5.03 13.34 -20.32
CA THR A 28 -4.92 14.79 -20.15
C THR A 28 -4.26 15.15 -18.81
N GLU A 29 -3.68 16.34 -18.74
CA GLU A 29 -3.11 16.87 -17.49
C GLU A 29 -4.15 16.88 -16.36
N GLU A 30 -5.42 17.19 -16.63
CA GLU A 30 -6.48 17.15 -15.61
C GLU A 30 -6.67 15.74 -15.02
N SER A 31 -6.64 14.70 -15.85
CA SER A 31 -6.71 13.31 -15.39
C SER A 31 -5.51 12.93 -14.53
N TYR A 32 -4.30 13.36 -14.92
CA TYR A 32 -3.11 13.09 -14.13
C TYR A 32 -3.14 13.81 -12.77
N GLU A 33 -3.61 15.05 -12.73
CA GLU A 33 -3.79 15.80 -11.47
C GLU A 33 -4.82 15.14 -10.55
N LYS A 34 -5.92 14.60 -11.11
CA LYS A 34 -6.89 13.81 -10.34
C LYS A 34 -6.27 12.55 -9.75
N LEU A 35 -5.50 11.81 -10.54
CA LEU A 35 -4.80 10.62 -10.07
C LEU A 35 -3.75 10.96 -9.01
N ALA A 36 -3.05 12.08 -9.15
CA ALA A 36 -2.12 12.62 -8.14
C ALA A 36 -2.85 12.94 -6.83
N LEU A 37 -4.02 13.59 -6.91
CA LEU A 37 -4.88 13.86 -5.75
C LEU A 37 -5.37 12.58 -5.08
N GLY A 38 -5.74 11.58 -5.88
CA GLY A 38 -6.10 10.25 -5.38
C GLY A 38 -4.97 9.60 -4.60
N TRP A 39 -3.76 9.63 -5.14
CA TRP A 39 -2.58 9.09 -4.48
C TRP A 39 -2.27 9.85 -3.17
N GLN A 40 -2.33 11.18 -3.19
CA GLN A 40 -2.11 12.01 -1.99
C GLN A 40 -3.12 11.68 -0.88
N LYS A 41 -4.41 11.56 -1.21
CA LYS A 41 -5.46 11.19 -0.24
C LYS A 41 -5.22 9.80 0.37
N LYS A 42 -4.72 8.85 -0.43
CA LYS A 42 -4.33 7.52 0.08
C LYS A 42 -3.16 7.62 1.06
N LEU A 43 -2.16 8.46 0.76
CA LEU A 43 -1.05 8.70 1.69
C LEU A 43 -1.53 9.36 2.99
N GLU A 44 -2.39 10.37 2.91
CA GLU A 44 -2.98 11.02 4.08
C GLU A 44 -3.73 10.02 4.95
N LEU A 45 -4.58 9.18 4.34
CA LEU A 45 -5.30 8.14 5.04
C LEU A 45 -4.35 7.10 5.65
N PHE A 46 -3.31 6.68 4.93
CA PHE A 46 -2.26 5.80 5.45
C PHE A 46 -1.67 6.36 6.75
N ASN A 47 -1.23 7.62 6.73
CA ASN A 47 -0.63 8.29 7.88
C ASN A 47 -1.60 8.37 9.07
N GLN A 48 -2.85 8.72 8.81
CA GLN A 48 -3.88 8.80 9.85
C GLN A 48 -4.14 7.44 10.51
N GLN A 49 -4.22 6.35 9.73
CA GLN A 49 -4.54 5.04 10.30
C GLN A 49 -3.35 4.40 11.02
N ILE A 50 -2.11 4.62 10.57
CA ILE A 50 -0.93 4.14 11.33
C ILE A 50 -0.82 4.88 12.67
N GLU A 51 -1.10 6.19 12.69
CA GLU A 51 -1.12 6.98 13.93
C GLU A 51 -2.25 6.54 14.87
N ALA A 52 -3.48 6.42 14.37
CA ALA A 52 -4.63 5.95 15.14
C ALA A 52 -4.44 4.50 15.63
N GLY A 53 -3.73 3.67 14.86
CA GLY A 53 -3.37 2.30 15.23
C GLY A 53 -2.23 2.19 16.24
N GLY A 54 -1.56 3.30 16.58
CA GLY A 54 -0.37 3.28 17.44
C GLY A 54 0.81 2.55 16.81
N MET A 55 0.95 2.65 15.49
CA MET A 55 2.09 2.13 14.74
C MET A 55 3.13 3.23 14.54
N VAL A 56 4.40 2.84 14.36
CA VAL A 56 5.51 3.77 14.21
C VAL A 56 6.13 3.61 12.83
N GLU A 57 6.42 4.74 12.18
CA GLU A 57 7.12 4.75 10.90
C GLU A 57 8.53 4.14 11.03
N ALA A 58 8.92 3.33 10.04
CA ALA A 58 10.23 2.69 10.01
C ALA A 58 10.85 2.77 8.61
N GLU A 59 12.18 2.65 8.54
CA GLU A 59 12.91 2.56 7.26
C GLU A 59 12.80 1.17 6.61
N GLY A 60 12.26 0.20 7.34
CA GLY A 60 12.14 -1.17 6.89
C GLY A 60 11.74 -2.13 8.01
N LEU A 61 11.75 -3.41 7.68
CA LEU A 61 11.55 -4.52 8.60
C LEU A 61 12.53 -5.63 8.19
N ALA A 62 13.43 -6.01 9.10
CA ALA A 62 14.33 -7.12 8.85
C ALA A 62 13.52 -8.41 8.70
N GLN A 63 13.97 -9.34 7.85
CA GLN A 63 13.28 -10.60 7.59
C GLN A 63 12.94 -11.36 8.89
N GLU A 64 13.90 -11.36 9.83
CA GLU A 64 13.84 -12.05 11.13
C GLU A 64 13.25 -11.18 12.27
N ASP A 65 12.82 -9.94 11.99
CA ASP A 65 12.18 -9.09 13.00
C ASP A 65 10.85 -9.71 13.44
N ALA A 66 10.64 -9.92 14.73
CA ALA A 66 9.44 -10.59 15.22
C ALA A 66 8.14 -9.80 14.92
N ARG A 67 8.26 -8.48 14.74
CA ARG A 67 7.12 -7.59 14.52
C ARG A 67 6.52 -7.75 13.13
N GLY A 68 5.26 -7.39 13.00
CA GLY A 68 4.56 -7.16 11.76
C GLY A 68 4.55 -5.67 11.36
N CYS A 69 4.15 -5.42 10.12
CA CYS A 69 4.09 -4.09 9.56
C CYS A 69 2.98 -3.96 8.52
N VAL A 70 2.59 -2.71 8.26
CA VAL A 70 1.82 -2.30 7.09
C VAL A 70 2.71 -1.41 6.23
N ALA A 71 2.74 -1.67 4.93
CA ALA A 71 3.53 -0.89 3.98
C ALA A 71 2.68 -0.36 2.83
N LEU A 72 3.00 0.86 2.39
CA LEU A 72 2.44 1.51 1.22
C LEU A 72 3.47 1.48 0.10
N THR A 73 3.09 1.04 -1.09
CA THR A 73 3.97 1.04 -2.26
C THR A 73 3.87 2.35 -3.06
N TYR A 74 4.86 2.60 -3.91
CA TYR A 74 4.82 3.69 -4.89
C TYR A 74 3.59 3.62 -5.81
N SER A 75 3.03 2.43 -6.05
CA SER A 75 1.80 2.25 -6.84
C SER A 75 0.51 2.50 -6.06
N GLY A 76 0.59 2.87 -4.78
CA GLY A 76 -0.59 3.06 -3.93
C GLY A 76 -1.26 1.74 -3.55
N SER A 77 -0.50 0.64 -3.49
CA SER A 77 -0.96 -0.67 -3.02
C SER A 77 -0.54 -0.86 -1.57
N LEU A 78 -1.32 -1.64 -0.82
CA LEU A 78 -1.00 -1.97 0.58
C LEU A 78 -0.40 -3.36 0.66
N LEU A 79 0.67 -3.48 1.43
CA LEU A 79 1.26 -4.75 1.81
C LEU A 79 1.11 -4.94 3.31
N LEU A 80 0.54 -6.08 3.68
CA LEU A 80 0.38 -6.53 5.05
C LEU A 80 1.40 -7.61 5.36
N ILE A 81 2.10 -7.46 6.47
CA ILE A 81 3.03 -8.46 6.98
C ILE A 81 2.70 -8.64 8.47
N GLY A 82 2.14 -9.79 8.83
CA GLY A 82 1.89 -10.15 10.21
C GLY A 82 3.17 -10.43 11.00
N PRO A 83 3.04 -10.64 12.32
CA PRO A 83 4.18 -10.98 13.16
C PRO A 83 4.81 -12.32 12.75
N LEU A 84 6.07 -12.51 13.13
CA LEU A 84 6.81 -13.73 12.82
C LEU A 84 6.47 -14.83 13.83
N GLU A 85 5.82 -15.90 13.36
CA GLU A 85 5.51 -17.08 14.15
C GLU A 85 6.10 -18.32 13.48
N GLY A 86 7.02 -19.02 14.16
CA GLY A 86 7.66 -20.23 13.62
C GLY A 86 8.37 -20.01 12.28
N GLY A 87 8.94 -18.82 12.05
CA GLY A 87 9.60 -18.46 10.79
C GLY A 87 8.63 -18.15 9.64
N LYS A 88 7.34 -18.03 9.92
CA LYS A 88 6.27 -17.77 8.94
C LYS A 88 5.43 -16.57 9.36
N ARG A 89 4.75 -16.00 8.37
CA ARG A 89 3.87 -14.84 8.55
C ARG A 89 2.58 -15.01 7.79
N LYS A 90 1.52 -14.38 8.27
CA LYS A 90 0.38 -14.05 7.44
C LYS A 90 0.69 -12.79 6.63
N CYS A 91 0.56 -12.85 5.32
CA CYS A 91 0.77 -11.68 4.48
C CYS A 91 -0.42 -11.43 3.58
N ALA A 92 -0.70 -10.16 3.29
CA ALA A 92 -1.72 -9.78 2.33
C ALA A 92 -1.19 -8.71 1.37
N TYR A 93 -1.64 -8.75 0.14
CA TYR A 93 -1.37 -7.73 -0.86
C TYR A 93 -2.70 -7.19 -1.38
N ASN A 94 -2.92 -5.89 -1.22
CA ASN A 94 -4.11 -5.21 -1.70
C ASN A 94 -3.71 -4.30 -2.86
N SER A 95 -4.02 -4.75 -4.07
CA SER A 95 -3.84 -3.95 -5.29
C SER A 95 -5.00 -2.97 -5.40
N ILE A 96 -4.96 -1.89 -4.62
CA ILE A 96 -6.07 -0.93 -4.59
C ILE A 96 -5.97 0.03 -5.78
N GLY A 97 -6.19 -0.53 -6.96
CA GLY A 97 -6.15 0.14 -8.25
C GLY A 97 -7.46 -0.03 -9.00
N LEU A 98 -7.76 0.97 -9.84
CA LEU A 98 -8.90 1.03 -10.78
C LEU A 98 -8.85 -0.05 -11.88
N ARG A 99 -7.84 -0.92 -11.83
CA ARG A 99 -7.58 -1.92 -12.85
C ARG A 99 -8.34 -3.19 -12.53
N LYS A 100 -9.07 -3.72 -13.51
CA LYS A 100 -9.91 -4.91 -13.38
C LYS A 100 -9.14 -6.24 -13.50
N ASP A 101 -7.81 -6.18 -13.66
CA ASP A 101 -6.95 -7.30 -14.05
C ASP A 101 -6.12 -7.92 -12.91
N VAL A 102 -6.14 -7.32 -11.71
CA VAL A 102 -5.46 -7.85 -10.51
C VAL A 102 -6.49 -8.09 -9.41
N PRO A 103 -6.44 -9.21 -8.67
CA PRO A 103 -7.31 -9.39 -7.51
C PRO A 103 -7.16 -8.21 -6.55
N GLU A 104 -8.29 -7.65 -6.11
CA GLU A 104 -8.32 -6.47 -5.23
C GLU A 104 -7.55 -6.73 -3.93
N SER A 105 -7.60 -7.97 -3.45
CA SER A 105 -6.88 -8.45 -2.28
C SER A 105 -6.49 -9.92 -2.44
N VAL A 106 -5.27 -10.27 -2.03
CA VAL A 106 -4.82 -11.65 -1.88
C VAL A 106 -4.18 -11.82 -0.50
N VAL A 107 -4.64 -12.81 0.26
CA VAL A 107 -4.10 -13.16 1.58
C VAL A 107 -3.43 -14.52 1.49
N LYS A 108 -2.30 -14.68 2.18
CA LYS A 108 -1.59 -15.96 2.28
C LYS A 108 -0.99 -16.18 3.66
N GLU A 109 -1.43 -17.26 4.29
CA GLU A 109 -0.82 -17.82 5.50
C GLU A 109 0.49 -18.54 5.17
N GLY A 110 1.37 -18.69 6.17
CA GLY A 110 2.62 -19.43 5.97
C GLY A 110 3.61 -18.76 5.02
N SER A 111 3.51 -17.44 4.87
CA SER A 111 4.38 -16.64 3.99
C SER A 111 5.79 -16.47 4.56
N SER A 112 6.78 -16.31 3.68
CA SER A 112 8.16 -15.96 4.01
C SER A 112 8.72 -14.94 3.02
N LEU A 113 9.40 -13.93 3.55
CA LEU A 113 10.11 -12.92 2.77
C LEU A 113 11.39 -13.52 2.20
N ALA A 114 11.78 -13.09 1.00
CA ALA A 114 13.06 -13.48 0.38
C ALA A 114 14.24 -12.62 0.84
N GLY A 115 13.98 -11.64 1.72
CA GLY A 115 14.96 -10.72 2.28
C GLY A 115 14.28 -9.61 3.07
N ASP A 116 15.08 -8.66 3.55
CA ASP A 116 14.59 -7.52 4.32
C ASP A 116 13.65 -6.64 3.50
N LEU A 117 12.61 -6.14 4.17
CA LEU A 117 11.77 -5.08 3.65
C LEU A 117 12.49 -3.75 3.90
N SER A 118 12.62 -2.94 2.85
CA SER A 118 13.23 -1.60 2.92
C SER A 118 12.51 -0.62 2.01
N LEU A 119 12.58 0.67 2.35
CA LEU A 119 12.11 1.74 1.47
C LEU A 119 12.81 1.68 0.10
N ASP A 120 12.12 2.16 -0.92
CA ASP A 120 12.58 2.27 -2.31
C ASP A 120 12.94 0.95 -2.99
N ARG A 121 12.63 -0.19 -2.37
CA ARG A 121 12.87 -1.53 -2.94
C ARG A 121 11.60 -2.36 -3.03
N PRO A 122 11.44 -3.19 -4.07
CA PRO A 122 10.39 -4.20 -4.13
C PRO A 122 10.51 -5.19 -2.98
N VAL A 123 9.39 -5.66 -2.45
CA VAL A 123 9.35 -6.83 -1.57
C VAL A 123 9.21 -8.06 -2.42
N ALA A 124 10.06 -9.06 -2.17
CA ALA A 124 9.99 -10.37 -2.81
C ALA A 124 9.65 -11.43 -1.76
N PHE A 125 8.84 -12.41 -2.17
CA PHE A 125 8.45 -13.53 -1.33
C PHE A 125 9.03 -14.82 -1.88
N GLU A 126 9.59 -15.66 -1.01
CA GLU A 126 9.82 -17.07 -1.35
C GLU A 126 8.49 -17.82 -1.41
N ASN A 127 7.61 -17.50 -0.45
CA ASN A 127 6.23 -17.93 -0.40
C ASN A 127 5.37 -16.76 0.07
N GLY A 128 4.43 -16.28 -0.75
CA GLY A 128 3.65 -15.10 -0.40
C GLY A 128 2.41 -14.91 -1.27
N PRO A 129 1.60 -13.87 -0.97
CA PRO A 129 0.38 -13.54 -1.71
C PRO A 129 0.67 -13.11 -3.15
N VAL A 130 1.88 -12.58 -3.39
CA VAL A 130 2.42 -12.24 -4.71
C VAL A 130 3.89 -12.65 -4.78
N LYS A 131 4.44 -12.79 -5.99
CA LYS A 131 5.88 -13.04 -6.17
C LYS A 131 6.72 -11.83 -5.76
N SER A 132 6.28 -10.63 -6.16
CA SER A 132 6.92 -9.37 -5.82
C SER A 132 5.95 -8.20 -5.87
N THR A 133 6.23 -7.14 -5.13
CA THR A 133 5.49 -5.87 -5.16
C THR A 133 6.19 -4.83 -6.04
N SER A 134 5.57 -3.66 -6.22
CA SER A 134 6.31 -2.43 -6.54
C SER A 134 7.15 -1.97 -5.35
N ALA A 135 8.06 -1.03 -5.57
CA ALA A 135 8.90 -0.50 -4.51
C ALA A 135 8.08 0.07 -3.35
N ILE A 136 8.56 -0.12 -2.12
CA ILE A 136 7.93 0.42 -0.92
C ILE A 136 8.18 1.93 -0.84
N PHE A 137 7.11 2.68 -0.62
CA PHE A 137 7.17 4.12 -0.36
C PHE A 137 7.22 4.42 1.14
N LYS A 138 6.44 3.67 1.95
CA LYS A 138 6.35 3.90 3.39
C LYS A 138 6.07 2.61 4.16
N VAL A 139 6.57 2.51 5.38
CA VAL A 139 6.39 1.36 6.28
C VAL A 139 6.04 1.86 7.66
N ALA A 140 5.08 1.21 8.30
CA ALA A 140 4.80 1.35 9.71
C ALA A 140 4.84 -0.01 10.39
N VAL A 141 5.58 -0.11 11.48
CA VAL A 141 5.72 -1.32 12.31
C VAL A 141 4.88 -1.16 13.57
N VAL A 142 4.39 -2.28 14.11
CA VAL A 142 3.68 -2.27 15.39
C VAL A 142 4.69 -2.05 16.52
N GLU A 143 4.35 -1.16 17.45
CA GLU A 143 5.15 -0.95 18.66
C GLU A 143 4.88 -2.07 19.67
N GLN A 144 5.95 -2.63 20.24
CA GLN A 144 5.88 -3.69 21.25
C GLN A 144 5.88 -3.09 22.67
N PRO A 145 5.28 -3.78 23.66
CA PRO A 145 4.88 -5.20 23.64
C PRO A 145 3.41 -5.45 23.30
N LEU A 146 3.16 -6.37 22.35
CA LEU A 146 1.87 -7.01 22.10
C LEU A 146 2.08 -8.52 21.93
N SER A 147 1.06 -9.32 22.24
CA SER A 147 1.05 -10.73 21.83
C SER A 147 0.89 -10.87 20.31
N LEU A 148 1.27 -12.02 19.74
CA LEU A 148 1.11 -12.31 18.31
C LEU A 148 -0.33 -12.08 17.83
N VAL A 149 -1.31 -12.48 18.64
CA VAL A 149 -2.74 -12.33 18.33
C VAL A 149 -3.16 -10.87 18.35
N GLU A 150 -2.75 -10.09 19.35
CA GLU A 150 -3.07 -8.67 19.43
C GLU A 150 -2.41 -7.86 18.30
N GLU A 151 -1.17 -8.22 17.95
CA GLU A 151 -0.44 -7.63 16.84
C GLU A 151 -1.09 -7.94 15.50
N GLU A 152 -1.44 -9.19 15.22
CA GLU A 152 -2.18 -9.57 14.01
C GLU A 152 -3.53 -8.86 13.92
N GLN A 153 -4.27 -8.79 15.04
CA GLN A 153 -5.57 -8.13 15.09
C GLN A 153 -5.45 -6.63 14.77
N LYS A 154 -4.49 -5.93 15.39
CA LYS A 154 -4.24 -4.51 15.14
C LYS A 154 -3.88 -4.25 13.68
N ILE A 155 -2.96 -5.06 13.15
CA ILE A 155 -2.51 -5.00 11.76
C ILE A 155 -3.68 -5.22 10.78
N SER A 156 -4.54 -6.19 11.09
CA SER A 156 -5.76 -6.50 10.32
C SER A 156 -6.76 -5.35 10.34
N GLU A 157 -7.05 -4.78 11.53
CA GLU A 157 -7.99 -3.67 11.71
C GLU A 157 -7.58 -2.44 10.89
N VAL A 158 -6.31 -2.00 11.04
CA VAL A 158 -5.75 -0.90 10.25
C VAL A 158 -5.88 -1.18 8.75
N THR A 159 -5.61 -2.42 8.33
CA THR A 159 -5.67 -2.79 6.91
C THR A 159 -7.08 -2.79 6.35
N VAL A 160 -8.08 -3.23 7.11
CA VAL A 160 -9.49 -3.18 6.67
C VAL A 160 -9.92 -1.75 6.43
N ILE A 161 -9.62 -0.84 7.38
CA ILE A 161 -9.99 0.58 7.26
C ILE A 161 -9.27 1.23 6.07
N LEU A 162 -7.96 0.99 5.94
CA LEU A 162 -7.18 1.50 4.81
C LEU A 162 -7.69 0.96 3.47
N THR A 163 -8.03 -0.32 3.41
CA THR A 163 -8.50 -0.95 2.18
C THR A 163 -9.81 -0.32 1.73
N GLN A 164 -10.77 -0.17 2.63
CA GLN A 164 -12.04 0.49 2.33
C GLN A 164 -11.83 1.94 1.90
N GLY A 165 -11.05 2.72 2.66
CA GLY A 165 -10.84 4.12 2.32
C GLY A 165 -10.08 4.33 0.99
N PHE A 166 -9.16 3.43 0.62
CA PHE A 166 -8.51 3.49 -0.69
C PHE A 166 -9.49 3.15 -1.84
N VAL A 167 -10.44 2.25 -1.61
CA VAL A 167 -11.54 1.97 -2.55
C VAL A 167 -12.42 3.22 -2.71
N ASP A 168 -12.81 3.86 -1.61
CA ASP A 168 -13.63 5.08 -1.65
C ASP A 168 -12.94 6.22 -2.39
N VAL A 169 -11.63 6.41 -2.15
CA VAL A 169 -10.82 7.39 -2.89
C VAL A 169 -10.87 7.07 -4.39
N ASN A 170 -10.63 5.82 -4.79
CA ASN A 170 -10.66 5.42 -6.19
C ASN A 170 -12.05 5.64 -6.84
N GLN A 171 -13.13 5.29 -6.15
CA GLN A 171 -14.49 5.49 -6.65
C GLN A 171 -14.82 6.97 -6.83
N ALA A 172 -14.43 7.82 -5.88
CA ALA A 172 -14.63 9.27 -5.98
C ALA A 172 -13.92 9.90 -7.20
N LEU A 173 -12.75 9.37 -7.58
CA LEU A 173 -12.03 9.80 -8.78
C LEU A 173 -12.81 9.49 -10.06
N LEU A 174 -13.44 8.31 -10.14
CA LEU A 174 -14.24 7.91 -11.30
C LEU A 174 -15.54 8.71 -11.44
N LEU A 175 -16.19 9.05 -10.32
CA LEU A 175 -17.47 9.77 -10.32
C LEU A 175 -17.32 11.27 -10.66
N THR A 176 -16.12 11.83 -10.51
CA THR A 176 -15.82 13.25 -10.73
C THR A 176 -15.03 13.51 -12.02
N GLY A 177 -14.87 12.48 -12.88
CA GLY A 177 -14.24 12.62 -14.19
C GLY A 177 -15.14 13.37 -15.20
N PRO A 178 -14.57 14.13 -16.16
CA PRO A 178 -15.35 14.56 -17.31
C PRO A 178 -15.91 13.30 -18.00
N LYS A 179 -17.21 13.29 -18.29
CA LYS A 179 -17.78 12.24 -19.12
C LYS A 179 -17.07 12.31 -20.49
N ALA A 180 -16.61 11.16 -20.97
CA ALA A 180 -16.06 11.00 -22.31
C ALA A 180 -17.02 11.57 -23.37
#